data_AF-A0A540MAX1-F1
#
_entry.id   AF-A0A540MAX1-F1
#
_cell.length_a   1.000
_cell.length_b   1.000
_cell.length_c   1.000
_cell.angle_alpha   90.00
_cell.angle_beta   90.00
_cell.angle_gamma   90.00
#
_symmetry.space_group_name_H-M   'P 1'
#
loop_
_entity.id
_entity.type
_entity.pdbx_description
1 polymer ?
#
loop_
_entity_poly.entity_id
_entity_poly.type
_entity_poly.pdbx_seq_one_letter_code
_entity_poly.pdbx_strand_id
1 'polypeptide(L)'
;MNHDIVHHVLTLLPVDKCIKARGLATRFKDSWRFARKLHFGREFIKEFRLEPMEFADTVDHVFRFYKGPKIQSFHIYVDPDHDYVA
;
A
#
# COMPACT_ATOMS: atom_id res chain seq x y z
N MET A 1 -24.96 -4.41 -4.50
CA MET A 1 -24.15 -4.52 -3.27
C MET A 1 -23.27 -3.27 -3.21
N ASN A 2 -23.48 -2.40 -2.21
CA ASN A 2 -23.10 -0.99 -2.17
C ASN A 2 -21.58 -0.77 -2.32
N HIS A 3 -21.13 -0.12 -3.40
CA HIS A 3 -19.73 0.28 -3.59
C HIS A 3 -19.22 1.15 -2.43
N ASP A 4 -20.11 1.91 -1.79
CA ASP A 4 -19.78 2.83 -0.70
C ASP A 4 -19.25 2.12 0.54
N ILE A 5 -19.79 0.94 0.87
CA ILE A 5 -19.36 0.16 2.05
C ILE A 5 -17.96 -0.40 1.83
N VAL A 6 -17.72 -0.94 0.63
CA VAL A 6 -16.41 -1.49 0.25
C VAL A 6 -15.37 -0.38 0.24
N HIS A 7 -15.69 0.76 -0.35
CA HIS A 7 -14.83 1.95 -0.33
C HIS A 7 -14.53 2.39 1.11
N HIS A 8 -15.56 2.48 1.95
CA HIS A 8 -15.40 2.88 3.35
C HIS A 8 -14.51 1.91 4.15
N VAL A 9 -14.73 0.60 4.04
CA VAL A 9 -13.88 -0.42 4.68
C VAL A 9 -12.43 -0.30 4.23
N LEU A 10 -12.18 -0.02 2.95
CA LEU A 10 -10.83 0.11 2.41
C LEU A 10 -10.13 1.40 2.84
N THR A 11 -10.86 2.49 3.11
CA THR A 11 -10.27 3.69 3.71
C THR A 11 -9.71 3.43 5.11
N LEU A 12 -10.24 2.41 5.80
CA LEU A 12 -9.83 2.00 7.14
C LEU A 12 -8.67 0.99 7.13
N LEU A 13 -8.41 0.37 5.98
CA LEU A 13 -7.40 -0.66 5.81
C LEU A 13 -6.04 -0.07 5.40
N PRO A 14 -4.94 -0.70 5.86
CA PRO A 14 -3.59 -0.40 5.38
C PRO A 14 -3.42 -0.60 3.85
N VAL A 15 -2.56 0.22 3.23
CA VAL A 15 -2.31 0.22 1.78
C VAL A 15 -1.82 -1.12 1.25
N ASP A 16 -0.99 -1.84 2.00
CA ASP A 16 -0.50 -3.19 1.66
C ASP A 16 -1.66 -4.17 1.47
N LYS A 17 -2.67 -4.12 2.33
CA LYS A 17 -3.87 -4.97 2.23
C LYS A 17 -4.71 -4.60 1.01
N CYS A 18 -4.80 -3.31 0.70
CA CYS A 18 -5.51 -2.82 -0.49
C CYS A 18 -4.81 -3.22 -1.80
N ILE A 19 -3.48 -3.17 -1.85
CA ILE A 19 -2.69 -3.58 -3.03
C ILE A 19 -2.83 -5.09 -3.28
N LYS A 20 -2.93 -5.92 -2.24
CA LYS A 20 -3.26 -7.36 -2.41
C LYS A 20 -4.67 -7.57 -2.93
N ALA A 21 -5.65 -6.85 -2.37
CA ALA A 21 -7.03 -6.93 -2.81
C ALA A 21 -7.21 -6.53 -4.28
N ARG A 22 -6.36 -5.65 -4.81
CA ARG A 22 -6.30 -5.31 -6.24
C ARG A 22 -6.08 -6.53 -7.14
N GLY A 23 -5.31 -7.52 -6.70
CA GLY A 23 -5.14 -8.79 -7.43
C GLY A 23 -6.36 -9.70 -7.34
N LEU A 24 -7.15 -9.58 -6.27
CA LEU A 24 -8.29 -10.46 -5.98
C LEU A 24 -9.59 -10.03 -6.67
N ALA A 25 -9.79 -8.73 -6.95
CA ALA A 25 -10.85 -8.30 -7.86
C ALA A 25 -10.65 -6.87 -8.39
N THR A 26 -11.08 -6.65 -9.64
CA THR A 26 -10.98 -5.38 -10.39
C THR A 26 -11.58 -4.18 -9.64
N ARG A 27 -12.63 -4.41 -8.83
CA ARG A 27 -13.28 -3.40 -7.99
C ARG A 27 -12.39 -2.83 -6.87
N PHE A 28 -11.32 -3.53 -6.50
CA PHE A 28 -10.34 -3.09 -5.50
C PHE A 28 -9.09 -2.47 -6.15
N LYS A 29 -9.03 -2.42 -7.49
CA LYS A 29 -7.83 -1.99 -8.23
C LYS A 29 -7.37 -0.58 -7.86
N ASP A 30 -8.33 0.31 -7.60
CA ASP A 30 -8.09 1.73 -7.37
C ASP A 30 -8.45 2.19 -5.95
N SER A 31 -8.93 1.29 -5.09
CA SER A 31 -9.39 1.66 -3.73
C SER A 31 -8.25 2.09 -2.81
N TRP A 32 -7.04 1.56 -3.04
CA TRP A 32 -5.84 1.94 -2.31
C TRP A 32 -5.55 3.45 -2.38
N ARG A 33 -5.98 4.13 -3.45
CA ARG A 33 -5.79 5.59 -3.64
C ARG A 33 -6.45 6.42 -2.54
N PHE A 34 -7.42 5.86 -1.84
CA PHE A 34 -8.17 6.52 -0.75
C PHE A 34 -7.82 5.95 0.63
N ALA A 35 -6.86 5.01 0.72
CA ALA A 35 -6.43 4.44 1.98
C ALA A 35 -5.90 5.55 2.90
N ARG A 36 -6.40 5.65 4.13
CA ARG A 36 -5.92 6.66 5.07
C ARG A 36 -4.71 6.17 5.87
N LYS A 37 -4.43 4.87 5.82
CA LYS A 37 -3.30 4.22 6.49
C LYS A 37 -2.32 3.70 5.45
N LEU A 38 -1.18 4.37 5.30
CA LEU A 38 -0.12 4.01 4.36
C LEU A 38 0.98 3.26 5.12
N HIS A 39 0.81 1.95 5.29
CA HIS A 39 1.78 1.11 6.00
C HIS A 39 2.56 0.24 5.02
N PHE A 40 3.85 0.51 4.92
CA PHE A 40 4.85 -0.23 4.17
C PHE A 40 5.74 -0.99 5.15
N GLY A 41 5.14 -1.90 5.91
CA GLY A 41 5.79 -2.62 7.01
C GLY A 41 6.65 -3.81 6.55
N ARG A 42 7.28 -4.50 7.50
CA ARG A 42 8.10 -5.70 7.25
C ARG A 42 7.41 -6.74 6.38
N GLU A 43 6.13 -6.98 6.61
CA GLU A 43 5.32 -7.94 5.86
C GLU A 43 5.05 -7.48 4.42
N PHE A 44 5.06 -6.17 4.16
CA PHE A 44 4.99 -5.64 2.79
C PHE A 44 6.25 -6.01 2.01
N ILE A 45 7.44 -5.75 2.58
CA ILE A 45 8.72 -6.07 1.91
C ILE A 45 8.87 -7.57 1.71
N LYS A 46 8.62 -8.39 2.74
CA LYS A 46 8.72 -9.85 2.65
C LYS A 46 7.79 -10.48 1.61
N GLU A 47 6.57 -9.98 1.51
CA GLU A 47 5.55 -10.58 0.66
C GLU A 47 5.71 -10.21 -0.81
N PHE A 48 6.11 -8.97 -1.08
CA PHE A 48 6.37 -8.51 -2.44
C PHE A 48 7.81 -8.77 -2.90
N ARG A 49 8.72 -9.17 -1.98
CA ARG A 49 10.14 -9.43 -2.24
C ARG A 49 10.79 -8.31 -3.07
N LEU A 50 10.45 -7.06 -2.71
CA LEU A 50 10.89 -5.90 -3.47
C LEU A 50 12.35 -5.60 -3.16
N GLU A 51 13.12 -5.38 -4.22
CA GLU A 51 14.41 -4.71 -4.14
C GLU A 51 14.22 -3.24 -3.68
N PRO A 52 15.24 -2.57 -3.13
CA PRO A 52 15.04 -1.28 -2.46
C PRO A 52 14.60 -0.19 -3.45
N MET A 53 15.06 -0.28 -4.70
CA MET A 53 14.63 0.62 -5.77
C MET A 53 13.15 0.39 -6.13
N GLU A 54 12.72 -0.87 -6.22
CA GLU A 54 11.32 -1.22 -6.50
C GLU A 54 10.40 -0.82 -5.35
N PHE A 55 10.89 -0.91 -4.11
CA PHE A 55 10.19 -0.40 -2.94
C PHE A 55 10.02 1.11 -3.03
N ALA A 56 11.10 1.85 -3.32
CA ALA A 56 11.06 3.31 -3.49
C ALA A 56 10.08 3.71 -4.61
N ASP A 57 10.16 3.05 -5.77
CA ASP A 57 9.25 3.27 -6.90
C ASP A 57 7.79 3.00 -6.52
N THR A 58 7.55 1.98 -5.68
CA THR A 58 6.21 1.65 -5.21
C THR A 58 5.68 2.72 -4.25
N VAL A 59 6.51 3.19 -3.33
CA VAL A 59 6.15 4.29 -2.41
C VAL A 59 5.83 5.55 -3.21
N ASP A 60 6.70 5.92 -4.16
CA ASP A 60 6.50 7.07 -5.05
C ASP A 60 5.22 6.93 -5.89
N HIS A 61 4.96 5.74 -6.43
CA HIS A 61 3.72 5.46 -7.15
C HIS A 61 2.49 5.67 -6.25
N VAL A 62 2.55 5.19 -5.00
CA VAL A 62 1.44 5.35 -4.05
C VAL A 62 1.18 6.83 -3.79
N PHE A 63 2.22 7.62 -3.52
CA PHE A 63 2.07 9.05 -3.29
C PHE A 63 1.60 9.81 -4.54
N ARG A 64 2.13 9.48 -5.71
CA ARG A 64 1.78 10.12 -6.99
C ARG A 64 0.29 10.02 -7.32
N PHE A 65 -0.35 8.90 -6.98
CA PHE A 65 -1.77 8.67 -7.28
C PHE A 65 -2.67 8.72 -6.03
N TYR A 66 -2.15 9.22 -4.90
CA TYR A 66 -2.94 9.39 -3.69
C TYR A 66 -4.09 10.38 -3.91
N LYS A 67 -5.31 9.96 -3.55
CA LYS A 67 -6.54 10.77 -3.64
C LYS A 67 -7.26 10.89 -2.30
N GLY A 68 -6.70 10.33 -1.23
CA GLY A 68 -7.30 10.40 0.10
C GLY A 68 -7.23 11.83 0.66
N PRO A 69 -8.26 12.28 1.41
CA PRO A 69 -8.31 13.65 1.93
C PRO A 69 -7.29 13.92 3.05
N LYS A 70 -6.84 12.87 3.75
CA LYS A 70 -5.83 12.95 4.81
C LYS A 70 -5.25 11.56 5.12
N ILE A 71 -3.92 11.49 5.13
CA ILE A 71 -3.17 10.36 5.69
C ILE A 71 -3.31 10.40 7.21
N GLN A 72 -3.92 9.37 7.79
CA GLN A 72 -4.04 9.18 9.24
C GLN A 72 -2.77 8.59 9.85
N SER A 73 -2.10 7.70 9.13
CA SER A 73 -0.87 7.07 9.60
C SER A 73 0.01 6.67 8.42
N PHE A 74 1.30 6.89 8.56
CA PHE A 74 2.33 6.51 7.61
C PHE A 74 3.40 5.70 8.35
N HIS A 75 3.79 4.55 7.80
CA HIS A 75 4.83 3.70 8.39
C HIS A 75 5.67 3.12 7.26
N ILE A 76 6.99 3.28 7.35
CA ILE A 76 7.97 2.60 6.51
C ILE A 76 8.82 1.73 7.44
N TYR A 77 8.91 0.45 7.13
CA TYR A 77 9.91 -0.42 7.72
C TYR A 77 11.17 -0.39 6.86
N VAL A 78 12.30 -0.08 7.48
CA VAL A 78 13.62 -0.17 6.86
C VAL A 78 14.36 -1.27 7.58
N ASP A 79 14.85 -2.25 6.83
CA ASP A 79 15.72 -3.31 7.37
C ASP A 79 17.18 -2.88 7.19
N PRO A 80 17.89 -2.51 8.26
CA PRO A 80 19.27 -2.03 8.15
C PRO A 80 20.27 -3.16 7.87
N ASP A 81 19.88 -4.43 8.07
CA ASP A 81 20.74 -5.61 7.94
C ASP A 81 20.45 -6.44 6.68
N HIS A 82 19.56 -5.96 5.79
CA HIS A 82 19.44 -6.52 4.44
C HIS A 82 20.56 -5.96 3.57
N ASP A 83 21.67 -6.71 3.48
CA ASP A 83 22.67 -6.50 2.44
C ASP A 83 22.00 -6.69 1.07
N TYR A 84 21.67 -5.58 0.43
CA TYR A 84 21.27 -5.57 -0.97
C TYR A 84 22.49 -5.91 -1.81
N VAL A 85 22.67 -7.19 -2.12
CA VAL A 85 23.74 -7.63 -2.99
C VAL A 85 23.38 -7.18 -4.41
N ALA A 86 24.15 -6.20 -4.90
CA ALA A 86 24.02 -5.57 -6.22
C ALA A 86 24.26 -6.54 -7.38
#